data_AF-A0A510KKE5-F1
#
_entry.id   AF-A0A510KKE5-F1
#
_cell.length_a   1.000
_cell.length_b   1.000
_cell.length_c   1.000
_cell.angle_alpha   90.00
_cell.angle_beta   90.00
_cell.angle_gamma   90.00
#
_symmetry.space_group_name_H-M   'P 1'
#
loop_
_entity.id
_entity.type
_entity.pdbx_description
1 polymer ?
#
loop_
_entity_poly.entity_id
_entity_poly.type
_entity_poly.pdbx_seq_one_letter_code
_entity_poly.pdbx_strand_id
1 'polypeptide(L)' 'MKDWIEEYEILRKFIEKYCEEQDKNRLIEILNMKDRFLFKYFVNEFSKLKIPNRMTEEELKEYKEKIMIYI' A
#
# COMPACT_ATOMS: atom_id res chain seq x y z
N MET A 1 10.25 13.86 -5.08
CA MET A 1 11.10 12.74 -4.62
C MET A 1 11.03 12.51 -3.11
N LYS A 2 10.58 13.48 -2.29
CA LYS A 2 10.49 13.33 -0.83
C LYS A 2 9.22 12.60 -0.36
N ASP A 3 8.10 12.80 -1.06
CA ASP A 3 6.77 12.31 -0.64
C ASP A 3 6.62 10.78 -0.78
N TRP A 4 7.40 10.18 -1.67
CA TRP A 4 7.26 8.75 -2.01
C TRP A 4 7.85 7.83 -0.95
N ILE A 5 8.74 8.35 -0.10
CA ILE A 5 9.32 7.60 1.02
C ILE A 5 8.25 7.41 2.10
N GLU A 6 7.44 8.43 2.38
CA GLU A 6 6.37 8.36 3.37
C GLU A 6 5.25 7.42 2.91
N GLU A 7 4.80 7.56 1.65
CA GLU A 7 3.80 6.67 1.06
C GLU A 7 4.24 5.20 1.09
N TYR A 8 5.53 4.95 0.82
CA TYR A 8 6.12 3.62 0.87
C TYR A 8 6.07 3.01 2.27
N GLU A 9 6.46 3.78 3.30
CA GLU A 9 6.45 3.31 4.68
C GLU A 9 5.04 2.98 5.16
N ILE A 10 4.07 3.82 4.80
CA ILE A 10 2.65 3.60 5.12
C ILE A 10 2.14 2.30 4.48
N LEU A 11 2.41 2.11 3.18
CA LEU A 11 2.00 0.89 2.47
C LEU A 11 2.68 -0.35 3.04
N ARG A 12 3.97 -0.27 3.34
CA ARG A 12 4.72 -1.37 3.97
C ARG A 12 4.14 -1.75 5.32
N LYS A 13 3.82 -0.76 6.17
CA LYS A 13 3.16 -1.00 7.47
C LYS A 13 1.84 -1.76 7.30
N PHE A 14 1.02 -1.38 6.32
CA PHE A 14 -0.26 -2.07 6.09
C PHE A 14 -0.09 -3.47 5.51
N ILE A 15 0.86 -3.69 4.61
CA ILE A 15 1.20 -5.03 4.12
C ILE A 15 1.65 -5.90 5.29
N GLU A 16 2.54 -5.38 6.13
CA GLU A 16 3.08 -6.11 7.27
C GLU A 16 2.00 -6.51 8.28
N LYS A 17 1.00 -5.64 8.48
CA LYS A 17 -0.09 -5.85 9.43
C LYS A 17 -1.23 -6.74 8.91
N TYR A 18 -1.57 -6.67 7.62
CA TYR A 18 -2.82 -7.24 7.09
C TYR A 18 -2.66 -8.33 6.03
N CYS A 19 -1.51 -8.43 5.36
CA CYS A 19 -1.27 -9.44 4.33
C CYS A 19 -0.72 -10.74 4.92
N GLU A 20 -1.12 -11.87 4.33
CA GLU A 20 -0.51 -13.17 4.57
C GLU A 20 0.90 -13.23 3.96
N GLU A 21 1.73 -14.18 4.42
CA GLU A 21 3.14 -14.30 4.05
C GLU A 21 3.37 -14.32 2.52
N GLN A 22 2.49 -15.01 1.79
CA GLN A 22 2.57 -15.13 0.33
C GLN A 22 2.30 -13.80 -0.38
N ASP A 23 1.27 -13.07 0.05
CA ASP A 23 0.93 -11.76 -0.52
C ASP A 23 1.92 -10.67 -0.07
N LYS A 24 2.45 -10.77 1.15
CA LYS A 24 3.50 -9.89 1.69
C LYS A 24 4.70 -9.82 0.78
N ASN A 25 5.30 -10.98 0.48
CA ASN A 25 6.53 -11.04 -0.31
C ASN A 25 6.33 -10.45 -1.70
N ARG A 26 5.23 -10.82 -2.36
CA ARG A 26 4.86 -10.30 -3.68
C ARG A 26 4.65 -8.79 -3.67
N LEU A 27 3.93 -8.26 -2.68
CA LEU A 27 3.63 -6.83 -2.59
C LEU A 27 4.86 -5.98 -2.22
N ILE A 28 5.73 -6.50 -1.35
CA ILE A 28 7.00 -5.87 -1.00
C ILE A 28 7.95 -5.84 -2.21
N GLU A 29 8.01 -6.90 -3.02
CA GLU A 29 8.81 -6.89 -4.26
C GLU A 29 8.34 -5.81 -5.24
N ILE A 30 7.02 -5.67 -5.45
CA ILE A 30 6.45 -4.62 -6.33
C ILE A 30 6.80 -3.22 -5.79
N LEU A 31 6.66 -3.01 -4.49
CA LEU A 31 7.03 -1.77 -3.83
C LEU A 31 8.53 -1.45 -4.04
N ASN A 32 9.42 -2.43 -3.82
CA ASN A 32 10.87 -2.26 -3.91
C ASN A 32 11.37 -1.85 -5.31
N MET A 33 10.59 -2.11 -6.37
CA MET A 33 10.92 -1.64 -7.72
C MET A 33 10.89 -0.11 -7.85
N LYS A 34 10.29 0.61 -6.89
CA LYS A 34 10.25 2.09 -6.79
C LYS A 34 9.80 2.78 -8.09
N ASP A 35 8.93 2.12 -8.84
CA ASP A 35 8.41 2.60 -10.12
C ASP A 35 6.97 3.12 -9.94
N ARG A 36 6.75 4.35 -10.40
CA ARG A 36 5.44 5.02 -10.31
C ARG A 36 4.38 4.36 -11.17
N PHE A 37 4.74 3.77 -12.31
CA PHE A 37 3.79 3.03 -13.15
C PHE A 37 3.35 1.74 -12.45
N LEU A 38 4.27 1.11 -11.72
CA LEU A 38 3.99 -0.04 -10.88
C LEU A 38 3.20 0.33 -9.62
N PHE A 39 3.18 1.59 -9.18
CA PHE A 39 2.36 2.04 -8.06
C PHE A 39 0.86 1.87 -8.34
N LYS A 40 0.39 2.22 -9.55
CA LYS A 40 -1.01 2.00 -9.93
C LYS A 40 -1.38 0.51 -9.94
N TYR A 41 -0.45 -0.32 -10.41
CA TYR A 41 -0.61 -1.77 -10.35
C TYR A 41 -0.62 -2.30 -8.91
N PHE A 42 0.28 -1.79 -8.07
CA PHE A 42 0.35 -2.10 -6.66
C PHE A 42 -0.97 -1.81 -5.96
N VAL A 43 -1.53 -0.60 -6.13
CA VAL A 43 -2.78 -0.25 -5.44
C VAL A 43 -3.94 -1.12 -5.94
N ASN A 44 -3.96 -1.48 -7.22
CA ASN A 44 -4.96 -2.40 -7.75
C ASN A 44 -4.85 -3.79 -7.09
N GLU A 45 -3.65 -4.37 -7.00
CA GLU A 45 -3.42 -5.65 -6.33
C GLU A 45 -3.75 -5.57 -4.83
N PHE A 46 -3.33 -4.51 -4.16
CA PHE A 46 -3.60 -4.26 -2.75
C PHE A 46 -5.10 -4.11 -2.47
N SER A 47 -5.85 -3.44 -3.36
CA SER A 47 -7.30 -3.27 -3.23
C SER A 47 -8.08 -4.58 -3.38
N LYS A 48 -7.59 -5.53 -4.20
CA LYS A 48 -8.20 -6.87 -4.35
C LYS A 48 -8.19 -7.67 -3.05
N LEU A 49 -7.21 -7.43 -2.19
CA LEU A 49 -7.10 -8.07 -0.88
C LEU A 49 -8.13 -7.56 0.14
N LYS A 50 -8.93 -6.53 -0.21
CA LYS A 50 -9.95 -5.91 0.65
C LYS A 50 -9.41 -5.50 2.03
N ILE A 51 -8.11 -5.17 2.10
CA ILE A 51 -7.43 -4.73 3.31
C ILE A 51 -8.06 -3.47 3.94
N PRO A 52 -8.54 -2.48 3.16
CA PRO A 52 -9.23 -1.32 3.73
C PRO A 52 -10.42 -1.68 4.64
N ASN A 53 -11.06 -2.83 4.46
CA ASN A 53 -12.16 -3.29 5.30
C ASN A 53 -11.71 -3.79 6.68
N ARG A 54 -10.41 -4.04 6.86
CA ARG A 54 -9.79 -4.52 8.11
C ARG A 54 -9.04 -3.42 8.86
N MET A 55 -8.92 -2.23 8.26
CA MET A 55 -8.26 -1.06 8.85
C MET A 55 -9.15 -0.41 9.91
N THR A 56 -8.53 0.24 10.90
CA THR A 56 -9.27 1.17 11.77
C THR A 56 -9.69 2.42 11.00
N GLU A 57 -10.61 3.21 11.55
CA GLU A 57 -11.04 4.47 10.90
C GLU A 57 -9.87 5.44 10.67
N GLU A 58 -8.94 5.53 11.61
CA GLU A 58 -7.74 6.36 11.50
C GLU A 58 -6.79 5.87 10.40
N GLU A 59 -6.55 4.56 10.34
CA GLU A 59 -5.70 3.95 9.31
C GLU A 59 -6.33 4.07 7.92
N LEU A 60 -7.65 3.92 7.83
CA LEU A 60 -8.39 4.10 6.60
C LEU A 60 -8.35 5.57 6.14
N LYS A 61 -8.42 6.52 7.07
CA LYS A 61 -8.26 7.94 6.77
C LYS A 61 -6.86 8.25 6.24
N GLU A 62 -5.82 7.76 6.92
CA GLU A 62 -4.43 7.92 6.49
C GLU A 62 -4.21 7.31 5.09
N TYR A 63 -4.72 6.11 4.85
CA TYR A 63 -4.66 5.46 3.54
C TYR A 63 -5.35 6.29 2.45
N LYS A 64 -6.54 6.85 2.71
CA LYS A 64 -7.25 7.67 1.74
C LYS A 64 -6.54 8.99 1.44
N GLU A 65 -6.07 9.68 2.47
CA GLU A 65 -5.47 11.02 2.35
C GLU A 65 -4.07 10.97 1.74
N LYS A 66 -3.29 9.92 2.02
CA LYS A 66 -1.88 9.83 1.57
C LYS A 66 -1.66 8.91 0.39
N ILE A 67 -2.47 7.87 0.20
CA ILE A 67 -2.26 6.87 -0.86
C ILE A 67 -3.27 7.02 -2.00
N MET A 68 -4.57 7.12 -1.69
CA MET A 68 -5.61 7.16 -2.74
C MET A 68 -5.64 8.47 -3.53
N ILE A 69 -4.97 9.54 -3.09
CA ILE A 69 -4.88 10.81 -3.82
C ILE A 69 -4.16 10.70 -5.18
N TYR A 70 -3.40 9.62 -5.40
CA TYR A 70 -2.58 9.41 -6.60
C TYR A 70 -3.19 8.45 -7.63
N ILE A 71 -4.43 8.01 -7.43
CA ILE A 71 -5.15 7.04 -8.28
C ILE A 71 -6.20 7.75 -9.12
#